data_AF-A0A084W476-F1
#
_entry.id   AF-A0A084W476-F1
#
_cell.length_a   1.000
_cell.length_b   1.000
_cell.length_c   1.000
_cell.angle_alpha   90.00
_cell.angle_beta   90.00
_cell.angle_gamma   90.00
#
_symmetry.space_group_name_H-M   'P 1'
#
loop_
_entity.id
_entity.type
_entity.pdbx_description
1 polymer ?
#
loop_
_entity_poly.entity_id
_entity_poly.type
_entity_poly.pdbx_seq_one_letter_code
_entity_poly.pdbx_strand_id
1 'polypeptide(L)' 'MTRHARNCTAGAVYTYHEKKKDAANSGFGTTSRRIGKDSVKSFDCCSLTLQPCRNPVIT' A
#
# COMPACT_ATOMS: atom_id res chain seq x y z
N MET A 1 3.40 -11.04 5.23
CA MET A 1 4.07 -12.06 6.07
C MET A 1 5.24 -12.61 5.28
N THR A 2 6.37 -11.91 5.21
CA THR A 2 7.59 -12.46 4.60
C THR A 2 8.21 -13.41 5.61
N ARG A 3 8.50 -14.65 5.19
CA ARG A 3 9.22 -15.62 6.04
C ARG A 3 10.58 -15.01 6.41
N HIS A 4 11.00 -15.15 7.66
CA HIS A 4 12.37 -14.81 8.08
C HIS A 4 13.36 -15.74 7.37
N ALA A 5 13.82 -15.34 6.19
CA ALA A 5 14.93 -15.99 5.49
C ALA A 5 16.16 -15.09 5.61
N ARG A 6 17.34 -15.68 5.85
CA ARG A 6 18.62 -14.96 5.96
C ARG A 6 18.98 -14.13 4.70
N ASN A 7 18.37 -14.46 3.56
CA ASN A 7 18.53 -13.76 2.28
C ASN A 7 17.27 -12.99 1.85
N CYS A 8 16.36 -12.67 2.79
CA CYS A 8 15.16 -11.91 2.48
C CYS A 8 15.53 -10.45 2.18
N THR A 9 15.84 -10.15 0.92
CA THR A 9 16.07 -8.80 0.40
C THR A 9 14.79 -7.99 0.24
N ALA A 10 13.62 -8.55 0.63
CA ALA A 10 12.39 -7.80 0.79
C ALA A 10 12.45 -6.92 2.06
N GLY A 11 13.39 -5.99 2.10
CA GLY A 11 13.32 -4.85 3.00
C GLY A 11 12.05 -4.08 2.65
N ALA A 12 11.30 -3.66 3.67
CA ALA A 12 10.16 -2.80 3.41
C ALA A 12 10.69 -1.51 2.76
N VAL A 13 10.30 -1.27 1.51
CA VAL A 13 10.59 -0.02 0.78
C VAL A 13 10.16 1.20 1.59
N TYR A 14 9.17 1.00 2.48
CA TYR A 14 8.61 1.97 3.40
C TYR A 14 9.01 1.73 4.86
N THR A 15 9.47 2.79 5.50
CA THR A 15 9.58 2.93 6.96
C THR A 15 8.21 2.97 7.62
N TYR A 16 8.17 2.77 8.93
CA TYR A 16 6.92 2.83 9.71
C TYR A 16 6.21 4.19 9.59
N HIS A 17 6.97 5.29 9.64
CA HIS A 17 6.40 6.64 9.55
C HIS A 17 5.80 6.94 8.18
N GLU A 18 6.45 6.47 7.10
CA GLU A 18 5.93 6.61 5.74
C GLU A 18 4.63 5.83 5.58
N LYS A 19 4.55 4.59 6.09
CA LYS A 19 3.30 3.81 6.08
C LYS A 19 2.18 4.50 6.83
N LYS A 20 2.48 5.07 8.01
CA LYS A 20 1.48 5.78 8.82
C LYS A 20 0.96 7.03 8.11
N LYS A 21 1.86 7.79 7.47
CA LYS A 21 1.51 8.98 6.68
C LYS A 21 0.65 8.62 5.47
N ASP A 22 1.01 7.55 4.77
CA ASP A 22 0.28 7.10 3.58
C ASP A 22 -1.10 6.53 3.95
N ALA A 23 -1.22 5.79 5.05
CA ALA A 23 -2.52 5.34 5.56
C ALA A 23 -3.44 6.52 5.91
N ALA A 24 -2.90 7.59 6.50
CA ALA A 24 -3.66 8.80 6.80
C ALA A 24 -4.13 9.54 5.53
N ASN A 25 -3.27 9.62 4.52
CA ASN A 25 -3.57 10.35 3.27
C ASN A 25 -4.45 9.56 2.30
N SER A 26 -4.28 8.24 2.24
CA SER A 26 -5.03 7.37 1.34
C SER A 26 -6.43 7.05 1.88
N GLY A 27 -6.64 7.17 3.20
CA GLY A 27 -7.89 6.74 3.84
C GLY A 27 -8.09 5.22 3.82
N PHE A 28 -7.14 4.49 3.24
CA PHE A 28 -7.11 3.03 3.19
C PHE A 28 -6.18 2.52 4.28
N GLY A 29 -6.64 1.55 5.06
CA GLY A 29 -5.91 1.04 6.19
C GLY A 29 -6.49 -0.28 6.70
N THR A 30 -5.96 -0.76 7.82
CA THR A 30 -6.48 -1.96 8.47
C THR A 30 -7.83 -1.65 9.12
N THR A 31 -8.91 -1.90 8.39
CA THR A 31 -10.27 -1.87 8.94
C THR A 31 -10.60 -3.24 9.52
N SER A 32 -11.16 -3.30 10.73
CA SER A 32 -11.64 -4.56 11.35
C SER A 32 -12.88 -5.15 10.65
N ARG A 33 -13.32 -4.56 9.53
CA ARG A 33 -14.52 -4.95 8.79
C ARG A 33 -14.15 -5.67 7.50
N ARG A 34 -15.01 -6.62 7.10
CA ARG A 34 -14.91 -7.26 5.79
C ARG A 34 -14.98 -6.21 4.67
N ILE A 35 -14.00 -6.29 3.76
CA ILE A 35 -13.87 -5.45 2.58
C ILE A 35 -15.01 -5.79 1.61
N GLY A 36 -15.75 -4.77 1.15
CA GLY A 36 -16.88 -4.92 0.23
C GLY A 36 -16.44 -4.83 -1.24
N LYS A 37 -17.38 -5.01 -2.17
CA LYS A 37 -17.13 -4.81 -3.61
C LYS A 37 -16.65 -3.39 -3.93
N ASP A 38 -17.11 -2.41 -3.16
CA ASP A 38 -16.82 -0.99 -3.37
C ASP A 38 -15.41 -0.59 -2.88
N SER A 39 -14.69 -1.52 -2.26
CA SER A 39 -13.33 -1.29 -1.76
C SER A 39 -12.25 -1.66 -2.78
N VAL A 40 -12.62 -1.76 -4.06
CA VAL A 40 -11.68 -1.92 -5.16
C VAL A 40 -11.03 -0.57 -5.45
N LYS A 41 -9.70 -0.57 -5.62
CA LYS A 41 -8.94 0.63 -5.96
C LYS A 41 -9.42 1.23 -7.30
N SER A 42 -9.39 2.55 -7.40
CA SER A 42 -9.59 3.24 -8.67
C SER A 42 -8.49 2.90 -9.67
N PHE A 43 -8.80 3.03 -10.97
CA PHE A 43 -7.87 2.69 -12.06
C PHE A 43 -6.59 3.52 -12.03
N ASP A 44 -6.69 4.78 -11.62
CA ASP A 44 -5.63 5.78 -11.58
C ASP A 44 -4.80 5.76 -10.28
N CYS A 45 -5.06 4.81 -9.37
CA CYS A 45 -4.34 4.72 -8.09
C CYS A 45 -3.06 3.87 -8.18
N CYS A 46 -2.05 4.29 -7.43
CA CYS A 46 -0.79 3.57 -7.29
C CYS A 46 -1.00 2.25 -6.54
N SER A 47 -0.44 1.16 -7.06
CA SER A 47 -0.53 -0.16 -6.41
C SER A 47 0.27 -0.26 -5.11
N LEU A 48 1.14 0.71 -4.83
CA LEU A 48 1.95 0.77 -3.61
C LEU A 48 1.27 1.61 -2.52
N THR A 49 0.81 2.81 -2.86
CA THR A 49 0.27 3.77 -1.88
C THR A 49 -1.26 3.87 -1.87
N LEU A 50 -1.94 3.31 -2.88
CA LEU A 50 -3.39 3.45 -3.09
C LEU A 50 -3.87 4.90 -3.25
N GLN A 51 -2.95 5.83 -3.52
CA GLN A 51 -3.25 7.21 -3.82
C GLN A 51 -3.29 7.44 -5.34
N PRO A 52 -4.02 8.45 -5.84
CA PRO A 52 -3.97 8.84 -7.24
C PRO A 52 -2.54 9.07 -7.73
N CYS A 53 -2.16 8.41 -8.83
CA CYS A 53 -0.84 8.51 -9.43
C CYS A 53 -0.62 9.90 -10.02
N ARG A 54 0.34 10.66 -9.49
CA ARG A 54 0.75 11.96 -10.09
C ARG A 54 1.65 11.78 -11.31
N ASN A 55 2.52 10.78 -11.29
CA ASN A 55 3.43 10.45 -12.37
C ASN A 55 3.46 8.93 -12.56
N PRO A 56 2.53 8.36 -13.34
CA PRO A 56 2.44 6.92 -13.51
C PRO A 56 3.63 6.39 -14.32
N VAL A 57 4.26 5.34 -13.80
CA VAL A 57 5.30 4.57 -14.52
C VAL A 57 4.74 3.19 -14.85
N ILE A 58 5.05 2.70 -16.04
CA ILE A 58 4.59 1.40 -16.56
C ILE A 58 5.80 0.46 -16.59
N THR A 59 5.62 -0.77 -16.11
CA THR A 59 6.59 -1.86 -16.17
C THR A 59 6.20 -2.88 -17.22
#